data_AF-A0A662D328-F1
#
_entry.id   AF-A0A662D328-F1
#
_cell.length_a   1.000
_cell.length_b   1.000
_cell.length_c   1.000
_cell.angle_alpha   90.00
_cell.angle_beta   90.00
_cell.angle_gamma   90.00
#
_symmetry.space_group_name_H-M   'P 1'
#
loop_
_entity.id
_entity.type
_entity.pdbx_description
1 polymer ?
#
loop_
_entity_poly.entity_id
_entity_poly.type
_entity_poly.pdbx_seq_one_letter_code
_entity_poly.pdbx_strand_id
1 'polypeptide(L)' 'MGANIIEAQAGSSKRDFKNFINHVLKSANETSYWLCLLRDGTEIEIKEVNDLLKEADELAKILVSVY' A
#
# COMPACT_ATOMS: atom_id res chain seq x y z
N MET A 1 -7.41 1.15 -1.72
CA MET A 1 -6.70 1.82 -0.61
C MET A 1 -7.60 2.76 0.18
N GLY A 2 -8.32 3.70 -0.47
CA GLY A 2 -9.22 4.64 0.24
C GLY A 2 -10.33 4.01 1.08
N ALA A 3 -10.97 2.93 0.61
CA ALA A 3 -12.04 2.25 1.36
C ALA A 3 -11.56 1.68 2.71
N ASN A 4 -10.38 1.08 2.75
CA ASN A 4 -9.85 0.48 3.97
C ASN A 4 -9.52 1.59 5.00
N ILE A 5 -9.02 2.76 4.56
CA ILE A 5 -8.68 3.90 5.45
C ILE A 5 -9.92 4.38 6.22
N ILE A 6 -11.09 4.37 5.58
CA ILE A 6 -12.37 4.73 6.21
C ILE A 6 -12.81 3.69 7.25
N GLU A 7 -12.62 2.40 6.97
CA GLU A 7 -12.89 1.33 7.96
C GLU A 7 -11.93 1.37 9.16
N ALA A 8 -10.67 1.74 8.94
CA ALA A 8 -9.67 1.91 10.00
C ALA A 8 -10.05 3.00 11.00
N GLN A 9 -10.53 4.15 10.50
CA GLN A 9 -10.99 5.25 11.33
C GLN A 9 -12.24 4.89 12.14
N ALA A 10 -13.02 3.90 11.68
CA ALA A 10 -14.18 3.38 12.39
C ALA A 10 -13.84 2.28 13.42
N GLY A 11 -12.64 1.68 13.35
CA GLY A 11 -12.17 0.63 14.26
C GLY A 11 -11.73 1.19 15.62
N SER A 12 -12.45 0.86 16.69
CA SER A 12 -12.24 1.41 18.02
C SER A 12 -11.21 0.67 18.89
N SER A 13 -10.64 -0.44 18.41
CA SER A 13 -9.73 -1.29 19.20
C SER A 13 -8.33 -1.45 18.58
N LYS A 14 -7.32 -1.66 19.44
CA LYS A 14 -5.93 -1.99 19.03
C LYS A 14 -5.84 -3.23 18.14
N ARG A 15 -6.80 -4.15 18.24
CA ARG A 15 -6.84 -5.37 17.42
C ARG A 15 -7.33 -5.06 16.01
N ASP A 16 -8.37 -4.26 15.88
CA ASP A 16 -8.91 -3.82 14.59
C ASP A 16 -7.90 -2.95 13.85
N PHE A 17 -7.17 -2.13 14.59
CA PHE A 17 -6.04 -1.38 14.07
C PHE A 17 -4.97 -2.29 13.44
N LYS A 18 -4.50 -3.31 14.17
CA LYS A 18 -3.50 -4.25 13.65
C LYS A 18 -4.01 -5.01 12.42
N ASN A 19 -5.29 -5.37 12.40
CA ASN A 19 -5.91 -6.02 11.25
C ASN A 19 -5.93 -5.08 10.04
N PHE A 20 -6.30 -3.82 10.23
CA PHE A 20 -6.29 -2.81 9.17
C PHE A 20 -4.88 -2.58 8.60
N ILE A 21 -3.86 -2.42 9.45
CA ILE A 21 -2.47 -2.30 9.00
C ILE A 21 -2.04 -3.51 8.19
N ASN A 22 -2.39 -4.72 8.63
CA ASN A 22 -2.09 -5.94 7.86
C ASN A 22 -2.77 -5.92 6.48
N HIS A 23 -4.01 -5.44 6.38
CA HIS A 23 -4.70 -5.31 5.09
C HIS A 23 -4.00 -4.30 4.17
N VAL A 24 -3.61 -3.14 4.69
CA VAL A 24 -2.88 -2.12 3.93
C VAL A 24 -1.54 -2.66 3.42
N LEU A 25 -0.75 -3.29 4.30
CA LEU A 25 0.54 -3.87 3.92
C LEU A 25 0.39 -4.96 2.87
N LYS A 26 -0.66 -5.79 2.98
CA LYS A 26 -0.93 -6.83 1.99
C LYS A 26 -1.28 -6.24 0.62
N SER A 27 -2.15 -5.23 0.58
CA SER A 27 -2.50 -4.54 -0.67
C SER A 27 -1.31 -3.78 -1.29
N ALA A 28 -0.44 -3.18 -0.47
CA ALA A 28 0.78 -2.53 -0.94
C ALA A 28 1.75 -3.54 -1.55
N ASN A 29 1.94 -4.70 -0.92
CA ASN A 29 2.77 -5.78 -1.46
C ASN A 29 2.23 -6.34 -2.78
N GLU A 30 0.91 -6.55 -2.88
CA GLU A 30 0.27 -6.99 -4.13
C GLU A 30 0.44 -5.95 -5.25
N THR A 31 0.29 -4.66 -4.93
CA THR A 31 0.51 -3.55 -5.89
C THR A 31 1.96 -3.53 -6.37
N SER A 32 2.92 -3.65 -5.46
CA SER A 32 4.34 -3.71 -5.80
C SER A 32 4.70 -4.92 -6.67
N TYR A 33 4.09 -6.08 -6.40
CA TYR A 33 4.24 -7.27 -7.23
C TYR A 33 3.77 -7.02 -8.67
N TRP A 34 2.58 -6.43 -8.85
CA TRP A 34 2.06 -6.12 -10.18
C TRP A 34 2.89 -5.07 -10.92
N LEU A 35 3.39 -4.05 -10.21
CA LEU A 35 4.29 -3.05 -10.78
C LEU A 35 5.62 -3.64 -11.25
N CYS A 36 6.21 -4.56 -10.48
CA CYS A 36 7.40 -5.30 -10.90
C CYS A 36 7.12 -6.19 -12.13
N LEU A 37 6.00 -6.91 -12.14
CA LEU A 37 5.61 -7.76 -13.27
C LEU A 37 5.40 -6.91 -14.54
N LEU A 38 4.77 -5.75 -14.40
CA LEU A 38 4.53 -4.81 -15.48
C LEU A 38 5.85 -4.24 -16.03
N ARG A 39 6.77 -3.83 -15.15
CA ARG A 39 8.12 -3.38 -15.53
C ARG A 39 8.89 -4.43 -16.32
N ASP A 40 8.82 -5.69 -15.89
CA ASP A 40 9.61 -6.77 -16.48
C ASP A 40 8.95 -7.34 -17.75
N GLY A 41 7.63 -7.17 -17.92
CA GLY A 41 6.85 -7.69 -19.04
C GLY A 41 6.47 -6.70 -20.13
N THR A 42 6.82 -5.41 -19.98
CA THR A 42 6.45 -4.34 -20.93
C THR A 42 7.58 -3.33 -21.13
N GLU A 43 7.56 -2.56 -22.21
CA GLU A 43 8.51 -1.45 -22.46
C GLU A 43 8.10 -0.15 -21.74
N ILE A 44 7.45 -0.24 -20.57
CA ILE A 44 7.04 0.93 -19.80
C ILE A 44 8.26 1.64 -19.20
N GLU A 45 8.18 2.96 -19.09
CA GLU A 45 9.24 3.77 -18.51
C GLU A 45 9.49 3.36 -17.05
N ILE A 46 10.68 2.80 -16.80
CA ILE A 46 11.11 2.31 -15.47
C ILE A 46 10.97 3.39 -14.40
N LYS A 47 11.09 4.66 -14.80
CA LYS A 47 10.92 5.82 -13.92
C LYS A 47 9.50 5.92 -13.36
N GLU A 48 8.47 5.80 -14.20
CA GLU A 48 7.07 5.87 -13.75
C GLU A 48 6.73 4.73 -12.79
N VAL A 49 7.21 3.52 -13.07
CA VAL A 49 7.01 2.37 -12.17
C VAL A 49 7.70 2.59 -10.83
N ASN A 50 8.93 3.10 -10.83
CA ASN A 50 9.67 3.38 -9.61
C ASN A 50 9.04 4.50 -8.78
N ASP A 51 8.49 5.53 -9.44
CA ASP A 51 7.78 6.62 -8.76
C ASP A 51 6.50 6.10 -8.09
N LEU A 52 5.73 5.24 -8.76
CA LEU A 52 4.54 4.58 -8.19
C LEU A 52 4.87 3.63 -7.04
N LEU A 53 5.95 2.85 -7.16
CA LEU A 53 6.44 1.98 -6.09
C LEU A 53 6.83 2.79 -4.85
N LYS A 54 7.50 3.93 -5.06
CA LYS A 54 7.91 4.83 -3.99
C LYS A 54 6.71 5.46 -3.29
N GLU A 55 5.72 5.92 -4.03
CA GLU A 55 4.49 6.49 -3.47
C GLU A 55 3.73 5.45 -2.64
N ALA A 56 3.63 4.21 -3.10
CA ALA A 56 2.99 3.11 -2.36
C ALA A 56 3.71 2.81 -1.03
N ASP A 57 5.05 2.83 -1.01
CA ASP A 57 5.86 2.63 0.20
C ASP A 57 5.73 3.80 1.18
N GLU A 58 5.73 5.04 0.68
CA GLU A 58 5.52 6.24 1.50
C GLU A 58 4.14 6.25 2.15
N LEU A 59 3.09 5.89 1.41
CA LEU A 59 1.72 5.76 1.95
C LEU A 59 1.64 4.66 3.02
N ALA A 60 2.29 3.51 2.81
CA ALA A 60 2.36 2.46 3.83
C ALA A 60 3.07 2.94 5.10
N LYS A 61 4.19 3.67 4.96
CA LYS A 61 4.94 4.25 6.09
C LYS A 61 4.13 5.28 6.87
N ILE A 62 3.42 6.17 6.19
CA ILE A 62 2.54 7.15 6.84
C ILE A 62 1.43 6.43 7.63
N LEU A 63 0.79 5.43 7.03
CA LEU A 63 -0.30 4.69 7.68
C LEU A 63 0.19 3.90 8.91
N VAL A 64 1.39 3.35 8.87
CA VAL A 64 2.05 2.70 10.03
C VAL A 64 2.51 3.73 11.08
N SER A 65 2.87 4.94 10.66
CA SER A 65 3.37 6.00 11.55
C SER A 65 2.26 6.74 12.30
N VAL A 66 1.07 6.87 11.73
CA VAL A 66 -0.01 7.71 12.29
C VAL A 66 -0.79 7.00 13.40
N TYR A 67 -0.62 5.69 13.59
CA TYR A 67 -1.39 4.91 14.57
C TYR A 67 -0.58 3.81 15.28
#